data_AF-A0A0H5Q3J4-F1
#
_entry.id   AF-A0A0H5Q3J4-F1
#
_cell.length_a   1.000
_cell.length_b   1.000
_cell.length_c   1.000
_cell.angle_alpha   90.00
_cell.angle_beta   90.00
_cell.angle_gamma   90.00
#
_symmetry.space_group_name_H-M   'P 1'
#
loop_
_entity.id
_entity.type
_entity.pdbx_description
1 polymer ?
#
loop_
_entity_poly.entity_id
_entity_poly.type
_entity_poly.pdbx_seq_one_letter_code
_entity_poly.pdbx_strand_id
1 'polypeptide(L)'
;MPEFRSILAHSLYNALANTPYNQITYETVETVSRLYRLMVVLEPLPVQLVIHESEYIMARQFGNAVFSNLSLQAEDRDAFLKWSEKPETNLATCMMELLSAGFKISASWVTDQNSFCFTLVGTEATKNHKNMIMTSWSDDLEEAAQLATYKHFVMCGGEAWPTQGTGNRWG
;
A
#
# COMPACT_ATOMS: atom_id res chain seq x y z
N MET A 1 -36.00 -14.56 20.28
CA MET A 1 -34.87 -14.50 19.33
C MET A 1 -33.88 -13.32 19.49
N PRO A 2 -34.05 -12.32 20.38
CA PRO A 2 -33.00 -11.31 20.63
C PRO A 2 -31.72 -11.87 21.27
N GLU A 3 -31.83 -12.87 22.14
CA GLU A 3 -30.69 -13.42 22.90
C GLU A 3 -29.65 -14.10 22.01
N PHE A 4 -30.07 -14.89 21.03
CA PHE A 4 -29.16 -15.56 20.09
C PHE A 4 -28.30 -14.56 19.30
N ARG A 5 -28.83 -13.35 19.05
CA ARG A 5 -28.16 -12.28 18.29
C ARG A 5 -27.08 -11.59 19.11
N SER A 6 -27.39 -11.28 20.37
CA SER A 6 -26.41 -10.74 21.33
C SER A 6 -25.24 -11.71 21.48
N ILE A 7 -25.54 -13.00 21.59
CA ILE A 7 -24.52 -14.05 21.73
C ILE A 7 -23.62 -14.10 20.49
N LEU A 8 -24.18 -14.08 19.28
CA LEU A 8 -23.40 -14.19 18.04
C LEU A 8 -22.53 -12.95 17.77
N ALA A 9 -23.10 -11.75 17.94
CA ALA A 9 -22.37 -10.49 17.79
C ALA A 9 -21.26 -10.33 18.83
N HIS A 10 -21.55 -10.68 20.10
CA HIS A 10 -20.57 -10.63 21.17
C HIS A 10 -19.47 -11.69 20.98
N SER A 11 -19.82 -12.89 20.49
CA SER A 11 -18.83 -13.93 20.18
C SER A 11 -17.91 -13.54 19.02
N LEU A 12 -18.44 -12.91 17.96
CA LEU A 12 -17.64 -12.40 16.84
C LEU A 12 -16.74 -11.25 17.25
N TYR A 13 -17.28 -10.30 18.02
CA TYR A 13 -16.50 -9.19 18.57
C TYR A 13 -15.37 -9.71 19.46
N ASN A 14 -15.66 -10.64 20.38
CA ASN A 14 -14.64 -11.21 21.25
C ASN A 14 -13.61 -12.05 20.48
N ALA A 15 -14.02 -12.78 19.43
CA ALA A 15 -13.08 -13.52 18.59
C ALA A 15 -12.11 -12.56 17.89
N LEU A 16 -12.61 -11.45 17.32
CA LEU A 16 -11.78 -10.44 16.67
C LEU A 16 -10.90 -9.67 17.65
N ALA A 17 -11.46 -9.20 18.76
CA ALA A 17 -10.74 -8.40 19.76
C ALA A 17 -9.61 -9.18 20.44
N ASN A 18 -9.72 -10.50 20.52
CA ASN A 18 -8.71 -11.37 21.12
C ASN A 18 -7.80 -12.05 20.10
N THR A 19 -8.00 -11.84 18.80
CA THR A 19 -7.07 -12.38 17.78
C THR A 19 -5.88 -11.42 17.67
N PRO A 20 -4.65 -11.86 17.97
CA PRO A 20 -3.46 -11.03 17.77
C PRO A 20 -3.39 -10.54 16.32
N TYR A 21 -2.99 -9.29 16.10
CA TYR A 21 -3.00 -8.68 14.76
C TYR A 21 -2.20 -9.51 13.73
N ASN A 22 -1.07 -10.09 14.15
CA ASN A 22 -0.23 -10.96 13.32
C ASN A 22 -0.84 -12.34 12.99
N GLN A 23 -1.98 -12.69 13.59
CA GLN A 23 -2.74 -13.92 13.33
C GLN A 23 -4.02 -13.66 12.53
N ILE A 24 -4.32 -12.40 12.20
CA ILE A 24 -5.44 -12.06 11.33
C ILE A 24 -5.06 -12.47 9.90
N THR A 25 -5.65 -13.57 9.44
CA THR A 25 -5.46 -14.08 8.09
C THR A 25 -6.56 -13.58 7.15
N TYR A 26 -6.36 -13.75 5.85
CA TYR A 26 -7.41 -13.50 4.85
C TYR A 26 -8.69 -14.30 5.14
N GLU A 27 -8.56 -15.57 5.53
CA GLU A 27 -9.69 -16.44 5.86
C GLU A 27 -10.45 -15.94 7.09
N THR A 28 -9.74 -15.38 8.08
CA THR A 28 -10.33 -14.74 9.27
C THR A 28 -11.21 -13.55 8.85
N VAL A 29 -10.68 -12.66 8.00
CA VAL A 29 -11.41 -11.48 7.51
C VAL A 29 -12.61 -11.88 6.65
N GLU A 30 -12.45 -12.89 5.78
CA GLU A 30 -13.54 -13.37 4.93
C GLU A 30 -14.67 -13.99 5.75
N THR A 31 -14.33 -14.81 6.75
CA THR A 31 -15.31 -15.45 7.63
C THR A 31 -16.14 -14.41 8.39
N VAL A 32 -15.47 -13.39 8.94
CA VAL A 32 -16.11 -12.28 9.64
C VAL A 32 -17.01 -11.47 8.69
N SER A 33 -16.53 -11.17 7.48
CA SER A 33 -17.31 -10.46 6.46
C SER A 33 -18.57 -11.22 6.05
N ARG A 34 -18.48 -12.55 5.87
CA ARG A 34 -19.63 -13.42 5.57
C ARG A 34 -20.66 -13.41 6.70
N LEU A 35 -20.20 -13.55 7.94
CA LEU A 35 -21.07 -13.53 9.11
C LEU A 35 -21.74 -12.17 9.30
N TYR A 36 -21.02 -11.08 9.07
CA TYR A 36 -21.57 -9.73 9.09
C TYR A 36 -22.64 -9.53 8.02
N ARG A 37 -22.39 -9.95 6.76
CA ARG A 37 -23.40 -9.88 5.68
C ARG A 37 -24.66 -10.67 6.03
N LEU A 38 -24.51 -11.85 6.64
CA LEU A 38 -25.64 -12.64 7.11
C LEU A 38 -26.44 -11.88 8.20
N MET A 39 -25.75 -11.21 9.13
CA MET A 39 -26.41 -10.38 10.14
C MET A 39 -27.17 -9.19 9.56
N VAL A 40 -26.59 -8.49 8.56
CA VAL A 40 -27.23 -7.34 7.89
C VAL A 40 -28.49 -7.74 7.11
N VAL A 41 -28.49 -8.91 6.47
CA VAL A 41 -29.67 -9.44 5.76
C VAL A 41 -30.79 -9.77 6.74
N LEU A 42 -30.46 -10.22 7.95
CA LEU A 42 -31.43 -10.64 8.95
C LEU A 42 -32.04 -9.45 9.72
N GLU A 43 -31.25 -8.40 10.00
CA GLU A 43 -31.73 -7.10 10.46
C GLU A 43 -30.79 -5.98 9.99
N PRO A 44 -31.28 -4.96 9.25
CA PRO A 44 -30.45 -3.85 8.82
C PRO A 44 -30.03 -3.02 10.05
N LEU A 45 -28.84 -3.30 10.58
CA LEU A 45 -28.23 -2.45 11.61
C LEU A 45 -27.87 -1.09 10.98
N PRO A 46 -28.03 0.03 11.71
CA PRO A 46 -27.61 1.36 11.25
C PRO A 46 -26.08 1.54 11.34
N VAL A 47 -25.31 0.45 11.36
CA VAL A 47 -23.85 0.48 11.32
C VAL A 47 -23.46 0.34 9.86
N GLN A 48 -23.10 1.45 9.22
CA GLN A 48 -22.35 1.39 7.97
C GLN A 48 -20.95 0.88 8.29
N LEU A 49 -20.77 -0.43 8.26
CA LEU A 49 -19.44 -1.01 8.12
C LEU A 49 -18.98 -0.65 6.70
N VAL A 50 -18.31 0.50 6.57
CA VAL A 50 -17.62 0.88 5.34
C VAL A 50 -16.34 0.04 5.31
N ILE A 51 -16.48 -1.24 4.95
CA ILE A 51 -15.34 -1.94 4.37
C ILE A 51 -15.15 -1.24 3.04
N HIS A 52 -14.15 -0.37 2.95
CA HIS A 52 -13.76 0.20 1.67
C HIS A 52 -13.43 -0.99 0.76
N GLU A 53 -14.28 -1.29 -0.24
CA GLU A 53 -14.07 -2.41 -1.16
C GLU A 53 -12.66 -2.36 -1.78
N SER A 54 -12.10 -1.16 -1.93
CA SER A 54 -10.73 -0.92 -2.34
C SER A 54 -9.68 -1.57 -1.41
N GLU A 55 -9.87 -1.57 -0.09
CA GLU A 55 -8.95 -2.23 0.86
C GLU A 55 -9.05 -3.76 0.79
N TYR A 56 -10.26 -4.28 0.65
CA TYR A 56 -10.50 -5.73 0.48
C TYR A 56 -9.96 -6.25 -0.86
N ILE A 57 -10.17 -5.51 -1.95
CA ILE A 57 -9.61 -5.82 -3.28
C ILE A 57 -8.08 -5.77 -3.21
N MET A 58 -7.51 -4.78 -2.54
CA MET A 58 -6.06 -4.67 -2.36
C MET A 58 -5.48 -5.84 -1.57
N ALA A 59 -6.04 -6.18 -0.40
CA ALA A 59 -5.59 -7.31 0.40
C ALA A 59 -5.55 -8.62 -0.40
N ARG A 60 -6.53 -8.82 -1.29
CA ARG A 60 -6.57 -9.96 -2.21
C ARG A 60 -5.53 -9.87 -3.34
N GLN A 61 -5.25 -8.67 -3.85
CA GLN A 61 -4.23 -8.43 -4.86
C GLN A 61 -2.80 -8.57 -4.30
N PHE A 62 -2.56 -8.22 -3.04
CA PHE A 62 -1.26 -8.38 -2.38
C PHE A 62 -0.79 -9.84 -2.33
N GLY A 63 -1.69 -10.83 -2.34
CA GLY A 63 -1.32 -12.25 -2.40
C GLY A 63 -0.51 -12.65 -3.63
N ASN A 64 -0.59 -11.88 -4.73
CA ASN A 64 0.19 -12.07 -5.95
C ASN A 64 1.12 -10.89 -6.25
N ALA A 65 1.32 -9.99 -5.27
CA ALA A 65 2.11 -8.79 -5.53
C ALA A 65 3.61 -9.09 -5.60
N VAL A 66 4.27 -8.48 -6.57
CA VAL A 66 5.71 -8.62 -6.78
C VAL A 66 6.39 -7.33 -6.35
N PHE A 67 7.26 -7.41 -5.35
CA PHE A 67 8.05 -6.27 -4.93
C PHE A 67 9.20 -6.04 -5.93
N SER A 68 9.28 -4.82 -6.44
CA SER A 68 10.42 -4.30 -7.17
C SER A 68 11.63 -4.28 -6.23
N ASN A 69 12.79 -4.68 -6.74
CA ASN A 69 14.05 -4.64 -6.02
C ASN A 69 14.95 -3.52 -6.58
N LEU A 70 14.36 -2.33 -6.69
CA LEU A 70 15.04 -1.14 -7.17
C LEU A 70 15.45 -0.26 -5.98
N SER A 71 16.76 -0.19 -5.75
CA SER A 71 17.40 0.75 -4.84
C SER A 71 18.37 1.60 -5.64
N LEU A 72 18.51 2.88 -5.27
CA LEU A 72 19.57 3.72 -5.82
C LEU A 72 20.91 3.12 -5.36
N GLN A 73 21.94 3.27 -6.18
CA GLN A 73 23.30 2.98 -5.77
C GLN A 73 23.96 4.28 -5.28
N ALA A 74 25.14 4.17 -4.67
CA ALA A 74 25.86 5.35 -4.18
C ALA A 74 26.19 6.35 -5.31
N GLU A 75 26.40 5.82 -6.52
CA GLU A 75 26.71 6.60 -7.72
C GLU A 75 25.50 7.40 -8.24
N ASP A 76 24.28 7.00 -7.89
CA ASP A 76 23.04 7.67 -8.32
C ASP A 76 22.71 8.90 -7.45
N ARG A 77 23.37 9.04 -6.30
CA ARG A 77 23.04 10.07 -5.29
C ARG A 77 23.13 11.49 -5.86
N ASP A 78 24.23 11.82 -6.51
CA ASP A 78 24.44 13.16 -7.06
C ASP A 78 23.44 13.48 -8.18
N ALA A 79 23.08 12.47 -8.97
CA ALA A 79 22.08 12.60 -10.02
C ALA A 79 20.66 12.79 -9.44
N PHE A 80 20.34 12.10 -8.35
CA PHE A 80 19.09 12.28 -7.61
C PHE A 80 18.99 13.68 -7.00
N LEU A 81 20.01 14.10 -6.23
CA LEU A 81 20.01 15.41 -5.57
C LEU A 81 19.85 16.56 -6.57
N LYS A 82 20.59 16.49 -7.69
CA LYS A 82 20.45 17.47 -8.77
C LYS A 82 19.07 17.45 -9.42
N TRP A 83 18.43 16.28 -9.48
CA TRP A 83 17.08 16.15 -10.01
C TRP A 83 16.03 16.69 -9.02
N SER A 84 16.18 16.43 -7.72
CA SER A 84 15.22 16.83 -6.68
C SER A 84 15.23 18.32 -6.36
N GLU A 85 16.31 19.04 -6.69
CA GLU A 85 16.42 20.50 -6.58
C GLU A 85 15.57 21.26 -7.62
N LYS A 86 14.99 20.57 -8.61
CA LYS A 86 14.20 21.22 -9.64
C LYS A 86 12.87 21.75 -9.05
N PRO A 87 12.39 22.93 -9.46
CA PRO A 87 11.11 23.46 -8.95
C PRO A 87 9.91 22.52 -9.17
N GLU A 88 9.94 21.76 -10.26
CA GLU A 88 8.92 20.78 -10.64
C GLU A 88 8.95 19.49 -9.82
N THR A 89 9.95 19.23 -8.98
CA THR A 89 10.07 17.97 -8.22
C THR A 89 9.54 18.06 -6.79
N ASN A 90 8.67 19.01 -6.48
CA ASN A 90 8.03 19.07 -5.17
C ASN A 90 7.02 17.91 -4.96
N LEU A 91 6.67 17.66 -3.69
CA LEU A 91 5.75 16.57 -3.30
C LEU A 91 4.45 16.54 -4.11
N ALA A 92 3.78 17.69 -4.28
CA ALA A 92 2.49 17.76 -4.96
C ALA A 92 2.61 17.39 -6.44
N THR A 93 3.65 17.90 -7.12
CA THR A 93 3.91 17.55 -8.53
C THR A 93 4.25 16.07 -8.68
N CYS A 94 5.12 15.53 -7.82
CA CYS A 94 5.49 14.11 -7.82
C CYS A 94 4.24 13.21 -7.69
N MET A 95 3.37 13.51 -6.71
CA MET A 95 2.13 12.77 -6.51
C MET A 95 1.21 12.88 -7.73
N MET A 96 1.03 14.09 -8.28
CA MET A 96 0.19 14.31 -9.44
C MET A 96 0.68 13.56 -10.68
N GLU A 97 2.00 13.51 -10.89
CA GLU A 97 2.60 12.80 -12.02
C GLU A 97 2.38 11.28 -11.91
N LEU A 98 2.66 10.71 -10.74
CA LEU A 98 2.45 9.28 -10.45
C LEU A 98 0.97 8.87 -10.53
N LEU A 99 0.06 9.68 -9.98
CA LEU A 99 -1.39 9.44 -10.07
C LEU A 99 -1.89 9.54 -11.52
N SER A 100 -1.39 10.53 -12.28
CA SER A 100 -1.75 10.71 -13.69
C SER A 100 -1.24 9.56 -14.57
N ALA A 101 -0.11 8.96 -14.20
CA ALA A 101 0.39 7.73 -14.82
C ALA A 101 -0.42 6.47 -14.45
N GLY A 102 -1.40 6.59 -13.55
CA GLY A 102 -2.34 5.52 -13.20
C GLY A 102 -1.87 4.65 -12.03
N PHE A 103 -0.82 5.04 -11.31
CA PHE A 103 -0.39 4.33 -10.11
C PHE A 103 -1.29 4.64 -8.93
N LYS A 104 -1.37 3.68 -8.01
CA LYS A 104 -1.87 3.94 -6.66
C LYS A 104 -0.67 4.30 -5.76
N ILE A 105 -0.88 5.31 -4.92
CA ILE A 105 0.11 5.77 -3.95
C ILE A 105 -0.39 5.47 -2.53
N SER A 106 0.51 5.08 -1.65
CA SER A 106 0.32 5.03 -0.20
C SER A 106 1.57 5.54 0.49
N ALA A 107 1.42 6.25 1.61
CA ALA A 107 2.54 6.68 2.44
C ALA A 107 2.24 6.33 3.89
N SER A 108 3.25 5.81 4.60
CA SER A 108 3.11 5.41 6.00
C SER A 108 4.38 5.75 6.78
N TRP A 109 4.23 6.21 8.02
CA TRP A 109 5.35 6.38 8.93
C TRP A 109 5.65 5.06 9.64
N VAL A 110 6.89 4.61 9.58
CA VAL A 110 7.34 3.36 10.20
C VAL A 110 8.24 3.70 11.39
N THR A 111 7.70 3.51 12.60
CA THR A 111 8.31 4.01 13.84
C THR A 111 9.66 3.35 14.13
N ASP A 112 9.80 2.05 13.91
CA ASP A 112 11.04 1.31 14.21
C ASP A 112 12.22 1.74 13.31
N GLN A 113 11.92 2.33 12.15
CA GLN A 113 12.90 2.79 11.16
C GLN A 113 13.04 4.31 11.19
N ASN A 114 12.18 5.01 11.93
CA ASN A 114 12.11 6.48 11.95
C ASN A 114 12.09 7.06 10.53
N SER A 115 11.24 6.49 9.67
CA SER A 115 11.19 6.84 8.24
C SER A 115 9.79 6.70 7.68
N PHE A 116 9.46 7.52 6.68
CA PHE A 116 8.35 7.33 5.78
C PHE A 116 8.66 6.21 4.78
N CYS A 117 7.73 5.26 4.64
CA CYS A 117 7.67 4.33 3.52
C CYS A 117 6.63 4.84 2.53
N PHE A 118 7.11 5.32 1.38
CA PHE A 118 6.29 5.73 0.25
C PHE A 118 6.18 4.57 -0.74
N THR A 119 4.94 4.09 -0.95
CA THR A 119 4.63 2.90 -1.72
C THR A 119 3.88 3.26 -3.00
N LEU A 120 4.44 2.83 -4.12
CA LEU A 120 3.83 2.84 -5.45
C LEU A 120 3.31 1.46 -5.80
N VAL A 121 2.01 1.35 -6.09
CA VAL A 121 1.37 0.10 -6.47
C VAL A 121 0.86 0.24 -7.90
N GLY A 122 1.30 -0.66 -8.77
CA GLY A 122 0.77 -0.73 -10.13
C GLY A 122 -0.67 -1.25 -10.14
N THR A 123 -1.50 -0.59 -10.94
CA THR A 123 -2.93 -0.87 -11.09
C THR A 123 -3.21 -1.52 -12.45
N GLU A 124 -4.50 -1.76 -12.76
CA GLU A 124 -4.93 -2.17 -14.09
C GLU A 124 -4.57 -1.15 -15.19
N ALA A 125 -4.43 0.14 -14.85
CA ALA A 125 -4.08 1.19 -15.79
C ALA A 125 -2.59 1.13 -16.18
N THR A 126 -1.73 0.69 -15.26
CA THR A 126 -0.27 0.58 -15.43
C THR A 126 0.09 -0.83 -15.90
N LYS A 127 -0.20 -1.15 -17.16
CA LYS A 127 -0.14 -2.52 -17.71
C LYS A 127 1.16 -3.28 -17.38
N ASN A 128 2.31 -2.63 -17.53
CA ASN A 128 3.63 -3.26 -17.31
C ASN A 128 3.98 -3.44 -15.83
N HIS A 129 3.23 -2.80 -14.93
CA HIS A 129 3.48 -2.77 -13.49
C HIS A 129 2.33 -3.39 -12.69
N LYS A 130 1.35 -3.99 -13.36
CA LYS A 130 0.18 -4.57 -12.70
C LYS A 130 0.61 -5.57 -11.63
N ASN A 131 0.09 -5.41 -10.40
CA ASN A 131 0.46 -6.18 -9.21
C ASN A 131 1.93 -6.02 -8.78
N MET A 132 2.65 -5.01 -9.27
CA MET A 132 3.99 -4.69 -8.77
C MET A 132 3.93 -3.61 -7.71
N ILE A 133 4.88 -3.67 -6.79
CA ILE A 133 5.03 -2.69 -5.71
C ILE A 133 6.45 -2.15 -5.72
N MET A 134 6.60 -0.83 -5.73
CA MET A 134 7.87 -0.15 -5.48
C MET A 134 7.76 0.62 -4.18
N THR A 135 8.82 0.59 -3.37
CA THR A 135 8.89 1.39 -2.15
C THR A 135 10.12 2.28 -2.15
N SER A 136 9.96 3.45 -1.53
CA SER A 136 11.03 4.41 -1.26
C SER A 136 10.96 4.85 0.19
N TRP A 137 12.11 5.05 0.80
CA TRP A 137 12.23 5.30 2.23
C TRP A 137 13.07 6.56 2.48
N SER A 138 12.59 7.43 3.35
CA SER A 138 13.32 8.60 3.86
C SER A 138 12.72 9.06 5.20
N ASP A 139 13.45 9.78 6.04
CA ASP A 139 12.91 10.46 7.22
C ASP A 139 12.07 11.70 6.85
N ASP A 140 12.11 12.13 5.59
CA ASP A 140 11.29 13.18 5.01
C ASP A 140 10.29 12.62 3.98
N LEU A 141 9.02 13.05 4.09
CA LEU A 141 7.95 12.55 3.21
C LEU A 141 8.13 13.02 1.76
N GLU A 142 8.59 14.25 1.57
CA GLU A 142 8.79 14.82 0.25
C GLU A 142 9.96 14.13 -0.46
N GLU A 143 11.07 13.90 0.23
CA GLU A 143 12.18 13.11 -0.30
C GLU A 143 11.76 11.67 -0.63
N ALA A 144 10.97 11.01 0.24
CA ALA A 144 10.47 9.65 -0.05
C ALA A 144 9.61 9.61 -1.33
N ALA A 145 8.76 10.62 -1.54
CA ALA A 145 7.97 10.77 -2.76
C ALA A 145 8.84 11.07 -3.99
N GLN A 146 9.81 11.97 -3.85
CA GLN A 146 10.80 12.30 -4.88
C GLN A 146 11.60 11.07 -5.31
N LEU A 147 12.07 10.26 -4.37
CA LEU A 147 12.77 9.00 -4.63
C LEU A 147 11.89 8.04 -5.44
N ALA A 148 10.62 7.89 -5.07
CA ALA A 148 9.67 7.03 -5.79
C ALA A 148 9.46 7.50 -7.25
N THR A 149 9.27 8.81 -7.44
CA THR A 149 9.14 9.44 -8.77
C THR A 149 10.42 9.29 -9.59
N TYR A 150 11.59 9.55 -9.00
CA TYR A 150 12.90 9.43 -9.64
C TYR A 150 13.17 7.99 -10.10
N LYS A 151 12.95 7.01 -9.23
CA LYS A 151 13.06 5.59 -9.53
C LYS A 151 12.21 5.22 -10.75
N HIS A 152 10.95 5.66 -10.80
CA HIS A 152 10.06 5.31 -11.90
C HIS A 152 10.42 6.03 -13.21
N PHE A 153 10.46 7.36 -13.21
CA PHE A 153 10.58 8.14 -14.46
C PHE A 153 12.01 8.36 -14.92
N VAL A 154 12.99 8.40 -14.01
CA VAL A 154 14.39 8.66 -14.36
C VAL A 154 15.17 7.35 -14.48
N MET A 155 15.15 6.49 -13.47
CA MET A 155 15.94 5.24 -13.51
C MET A 155 15.31 4.21 -14.45
N CYS A 156 14.00 3.99 -14.34
CA CYS A 156 13.28 3.04 -15.21
C CYS A 156 12.79 3.67 -16.51
N GLY A 157 12.86 4.99 -16.69
CA GLY A 157 12.35 5.64 -17.91
C GLY A 157 10.84 5.45 -18.13
N GLY A 158 10.06 5.20 -17.07
CA GLY A 158 8.65 4.83 -17.17
C GLY A 158 8.38 3.34 -17.48
N GLU A 159 9.43 2.54 -17.68
CA GLU A 159 9.34 1.14 -18.09
C GLU A 159 9.23 0.16 -16.91
N ALA A 160 9.19 -1.14 -17.21
CA ALA A 160 9.05 -2.23 -16.25
C ALA A 160 10.11 -2.18 -15.13
N TRP A 161 9.67 -2.44 -13.90
CA TRP A 161 10.56 -2.41 -12.74
C TRP A 161 11.34 -3.73 -12.58
N PRO A 162 12.64 -3.67 -12.21
CA PRO A 162 13.42 -4.87 -11.99
C PRO A 162 12.95 -5.62 -10.73
N THR A 163 12.80 -6.93 -10.85
CA THR A 163 12.41 -7.83 -9.73
C THR A 163 13.60 -8.55 -9.11
N GLN A 164 14.75 -8.55 -9.79
CA GLN A 164 16.01 -9.11 -9.29
C GLN A 164 16.91 -7.97 -8.81
N GLY A 165 17.51 -8.15 -7.63
CA GLY A 165 18.25 -7.08 -6.96
C GLY A 165 19.60 -6.81 -7.60
N THR A 166 19.94 -5.52 -7.68
CA THR A 166 21.26 -5.03 -8.10
C THR A 166 21.98 -4.43 -6.89
N GLY A 167 23.13 -5.01 -6.51
CA GLY A 167 24.21 -4.31 -5.80
C GLY A 167 23.93 -3.62 -4.45
N ASN A 168 24.89 -2.76 -4.05
CA ASN A 168 24.93 -2.02 -2.78
C ASN A 168 23.84 -0.95 -2.74
N ARG A 169 22.95 -1.02 -1.73
CA ARG A 169 21.69 -0.27 -1.72
C ARG A 169 21.80 1.06 -0.98
N TRP A 170 21.27 2.12 -1.59
CA TRP A 170 20.98 3.43 -1.02
C TRP A 170 19.54 3.84 -1.38
N GLY A 171 18.82 4.47 -0.46
CA GLY A 171 17.39 4.81 -0.62
C GLY A 171 16.47 3.59 -0.82
#